data_AF-A0A922MHE1-F1
#
_entry.id   AF-A0A922MHE1-F1
#
_cell.length_a   1.000
_cell.length_b   1.000
_cell.length_c   1.000
_cell.angle_alpha   90.00
_cell.angle_beta   90.00
_cell.angle_gamma   90.00
#
_symmetry.space_group_name_H-M   'P 1'
#
loop_
_entity.id
_entity.type
_entity.pdbx_description
1 polymer ?
#
loop_
_entity_poly.entity_id
_entity_poly.type
_entity_poly.pdbx_seq_one_letter_code
_entity_poly.pdbx_strand_id
1 'polypeptide(L)'
;MAPLAPPPQLERPARQFEAFYRNLFSGRRLAWLHHLCGGELRTRYTARQYHVAATTAQCALLLSFEAADSWSARDLRDLLQLDGDAWPRQLRPLLDAGLLLASGEVGRCPSPG
;
A
#
# COMPACT_ATOMS: atom_id res chain seq x y z
N MET A 1 15.05 -8.46 0.77
CA MET A 1 14.21 -7.34 0.28
C MET A 1 12.82 -7.93 0.06
N ALA A 2 11.96 -7.84 1.06
CA ALA A 2 10.69 -8.57 1.10
C ALA A 2 9.72 -8.02 0.04
N PRO A 3 9.00 -8.89 -0.69
CA PRO A 3 7.94 -8.44 -1.58
C PRO A 3 6.81 -7.89 -0.70
N LEU A 4 6.49 -6.61 -0.88
CA LEU A 4 5.24 -6.04 -0.35
C LEU A 4 4.10 -6.95 -0.78
N ALA A 5 3.33 -7.50 0.15
CA ALA A 5 2.13 -8.27 -0.17
C ALA A 5 1.07 -7.28 -0.65
N PRO A 6 0.86 -7.10 -1.97
CA PRO A 6 -0.05 -6.09 -2.45
C PRO A 6 -1.48 -6.60 -2.19
N PRO A 7 -2.43 -5.73 -1.85
CA PRO A 7 -3.83 -6.14 -1.76
C PRO A 7 -4.30 -6.73 -3.10
N PRO A 8 -5.30 -7.63 -3.07
CA PRO A 8 -5.71 -8.40 -4.25
C PRO A 8 -6.13 -7.53 -5.45
N GLN A 9 -6.58 -6.31 -5.19
CA GLN A 9 -6.91 -5.28 -6.17
C GLN A 9 -5.71 -4.90 -7.05
N LEU A 10 -4.50 -4.97 -6.51
CA LEU A 10 -3.25 -4.68 -7.23
C LEU A 10 -2.62 -5.94 -7.82
N GLU A 11 -2.82 -7.11 -7.21
CA GLU A 11 -2.32 -8.38 -7.76
C GLU A 11 -2.99 -8.77 -9.08
N ARG A 12 -4.30 -8.55 -9.21
CA ARG A 12 -5.06 -8.93 -10.41
C ARG A 12 -4.51 -8.30 -11.70
N PRO A 13 -4.33 -6.97 -11.81
CA PRO A 13 -3.77 -6.36 -13.01
C PRO A 13 -2.31 -6.78 -13.24
N ALA A 14 -1.51 -6.98 -12.19
CA ALA A 14 -0.14 -7.48 -12.33
C ALA A 14 -0.10 -8.88 -12.97
N ARG A 15 -0.94 -9.81 -12.49
CA ARG A 15 -1.06 -11.16 -13.08
C ARG A 15 -1.57 -11.15 -14.51
N GLN A 16 -2.55 -10.29 -14.82
CA GLN A 16 -3.04 -10.14 -16.19
C GLN A 16 -1.94 -9.62 -17.14
N PHE A 17 -1.13 -8.67 -16.67
CA PHE A 17 0.00 -8.16 -17.44
C PHE A 17 1.09 -9.20 -17.61
N GLU A 18 1.41 -10.00 -16.59
CA GLU A 18 2.36 -11.11 -16.70
C GLU A 18 1.91 -12.14 -17.74
N ALA A 19 0.63 -12.52 -17.73
CA ALA A 19 0.07 -13.45 -18.71
C ALA A 19 0.17 -12.88 -20.14
N PHE A 20 -0.17 -11.60 -20.31
CA PHE A 20 -0.01 -10.90 -21.59
C PHE A 20 1.46 -10.86 -22.05
N TYR A 21 2.38 -10.48 -21.17
CA TYR A 21 3.80 -10.36 -21.49
C TYR A 21 4.43 -11.71 -21.85
N ARG A 22 4.06 -12.76 -21.11
CA ARG A 22 4.53 -14.13 -21.36
C ARG A 22 4.07 -14.68 -22.71
N ASN A 23 2.90 -14.26 -23.19
CA ASN A 23 2.42 -14.64 -24.53
C ASN A 23 3.22 -13.95 -25.66
N LEU A 24 3.80 -12.77 -25.40
CA LEU A 24 4.56 -12.00 -26.39
C LEU A 24 6.06 -12.33 -26.38
N PHE A 25 6.63 -12.54 -25.20
CA PHE A 25 8.07 -12.74 -25.01
C PHE A 25 8.31 -14.00 -24.18
N SER A 26 8.83 -15.04 -24.81
CA SER A 26 9.29 -16.25 -24.13
C SER A 26 10.75 -16.10 -23.67
N GLY A 27 11.05 -16.55 -22.44
CA GLY A 27 12.42 -16.60 -21.91
C GLY A 27 12.86 -15.42 -21.02
N ARG A 28 12.01 -14.41 -20.79
CA ARG A 28 12.27 -13.31 -19.83
C ARG A 28 11.42 -13.46 -18.58
N ARG A 29 12.02 -13.23 -17.40
CA ARG A 29 11.31 -13.21 -16.12
C ARG A 29 10.97 -11.79 -15.73
N LEU A 30 9.70 -11.51 -15.50
CA LEU A 30 9.23 -10.20 -15.07
C LEU A 30 9.49 -10.05 -13.56
N ALA A 31 9.94 -8.87 -13.14
CA ALA A 31 10.17 -8.54 -11.74
C ALA A 31 9.49 -7.21 -11.44
N TRP A 32 8.59 -7.20 -10.45
CA TRP A 32 7.89 -6.00 -10.03
C TRP A 32 8.70 -5.26 -8.97
N LEU A 33 8.98 -3.98 -9.23
CA LEU A 33 9.69 -3.09 -8.31
C LEU A 33 8.69 -2.20 -7.59
N HIS A 34 7.96 -2.76 -6.62
CA HIS A 34 6.86 -2.08 -5.93
C HIS A 34 7.23 -0.74 -5.28
N HIS A 35 8.50 -0.54 -4.91
CA HIS A 35 8.99 0.72 -4.33
C HIS A 35 9.05 1.88 -5.34
N LEU A 36 9.10 1.59 -6.65
CA LEU A 36 9.04 2.59 -7.72
C LEU A 36 7.61 2.76 -8.27
N CYS A 37 6.72 1.84 -7.93
CA CYS A 37 5.35 1.87 -8.41
C CYS A 37 4.52 2.86 -7.58
N GLY A 38 3.78 3.72 -8.29
CA GLY A 38 2.73 4.57 -7.73
C GLY A 38 1.37 4.18 -8.30
N GLY A 39 0.31 4.65 -7.66
CA GLY A 39 -1.05 4.50 -8.12
C GLY A 39 -1.89 5.72 -7.80
N GLU A 40 -3.01 5.85 -8.52
CA GLU A 40 -4.04 6.84 -8.22
C GLU A 40 -5.28 6.13 -7.67
N LEU A 41 -5.75 6.58 -6.51
CA LEU A 41 -6.99 6.14 -5.89
C LEU A 41 -8.02 7.26 -5.94
N ARG A 42 -9.30 6.88 -5.99
CA ARG A 42 -10.43 7.81 -5.90
C ARG A 42 -11.25 7.48 -4.68
N THR A 43 -11.39 8.43 -3.77
CA THR A 43 -12.22 8.26 -2.58
C THR A 43 -13.69 8.45 -2.93
N ARG A 44 -14.54 7.58 -2.37
CA ARG A 44 -16.00 7.63 -2.56
C ARG A 44 -16.79 7.76 -1.26
N TYR A 45 -16.09 7.87 -0.12
CA TYR A 45 -16.70 7.94 1.20
C TYR A 45 -17.14 9.37 1.59
N THR A 46 -16.68 10.40 0.86
CA THR A 46 -17.08 11.80 1.03
C THR A 46 -18.00 12.27 -0.10
N ALA A 47 -18.84 13.28 0.17
CA ALA A 47 -19.71 13.89 -0.84
C ALA A 47 -18.93 14.46 -2.04
N ARG A 48 -17.68 14.86 -1.83
CA ARG A 48 -16.72 15.24 -2.88
C ARG A 48 -15.77 14.09 -3.12
N GLN A 49 -15.56 13.71 -4.38
CA GLN A 49 -14.56 12.70 -4.74
C GLN A 49 -13.16 13.33 -4.68
N TYR A 50 -12.25 12.73 -3.91
CA TYR A 50 -10.84 13.13 -3.88
C TYR A 50 -10.01 12.15 -4.70
N HIS A 51 -9.03 12.69 -5.42
CA HIS A 51 -8.04 11.92 -6.17
C HIS A 51 -6.75 11.89 -5.35
N VAL A 52 -6.30 10.70 -4.99
CA VAL A 52 -5.12 10.48 -4.15
C VAL A 52 -4.05 9.82 -5.01
N ALA A 53 -3.01 10.55 -5.37
CA ALA A 53 -1.81 10.00 -5.99
C ALA A 53 -0.83 9.58 -4.89
N ALA A 54 -0.53 8.29 -4.79
CA ALA A 54 0.25 7.74 -3.70
C ALA A 54 1.13 6.57 -4.14
N THR A 55 2.09 6.19 -3.29
CA THR A 55 2.93 5.00 -3.53
C THR A 55 2.10 3.74 -3.47
N THR A 56 2.57 2.63 -4.06
CA THR A 56 1.89 1.33 -3.98
C THR A 56 1.62 0.90 -2.52
N ALA A 57 2.54 1.19 -1.61
CA ALA A 57 2.39 0.90 -0.18
C ALA A 57 1.30 1.76 0.48
N GLN A 58 1.24 3.05 0.15
CA GLN A 58 0.19 3.95 0.63
C GLN A 58 -1.18 3.59 0.04
N CYS A 59 -1.23 3.23 -1.24
CA CYS A 59 -2.45 2.71 -1.86
C CYS A 59 -2.91 1.44 -1.15
N ALA A 60 -1.98 0.55 -0.82
CA ALA A 60 -2.30 -0.67 -0.09
C ALA A 60 -2.85 -0.40 1.32
N LEU A 61 -2.24 0.55 2.05
CA LEU A 61 -2.74 1.07 3.32
C LEU A 61 -4.17 1.62 3.19
N LEU A 62 -4.47 2.44 2.18
CA LEU A 62 -5.80 3.00 2.02
C LEU A 62 -6.84 1.93 1.64
N LEU A 63 -6.46 0.97 0.78
CA LEU A 63 -7.33 -0.12 0.35
C LEU A 63 -7.67 -1.10 1.49
N SER A 64 -6.83 -1.26 2.52
CA SER A 64 -7.19 -2.11 3.66
C SER A 64 -8.35 -1.54 4.48
N PHE A 65 -8.60 -0.23 4.42
CA PHE A 65 -9.75 0.39 5.09
C PHE A 65 -11.07 0.22 4.33
N GLU A 66 -11.08 -0.31 3.11
CA GLU A 66 -12.34 -0.68 2.42
C GLU A 66 -13.11 -1.80 3.14
N ALA A 67 -12.39 -2.68 3.85
CA ALA A 67 -12.99 -3.82 4.56
C ALA A 67 -13.27 -3.54 6.04
N ALA A 68 -12.62 -2.52 6.63
CA ALA A 68 -12.76 -2.18 8.05
C ALA A 68 -12.38 -0.72 8.31
N ASP A 69 -13.17 -0.01 9.13
CA ASP A 69 -12.96 1.40 9.45
C ASP A 69 -11.82 1.65 10.46
N SER A 70 -11.30 0.60 11.08
CA SER A 70 -10.28 0.70 12.13
C SER A 70 -9.35 -0.50 12.11
N TRP A 71 -8.06 -0.23 12.28
CA TRP A 71 -7.00 -1.24 12.24
C TRP A 71 -5.98 -1.00 13.34
N SER A 72 -5.40 -2.09 13.87
CA SER A 72 -4.19 -2.04 14.68
C SER A 72 -2.99 -1.72 13.80
N ALA A 73 -2.14 -0.80 14.28
CA ALA A 73 -0.90 -0.44 13.59
C ALA A 73 0.01 -1.64 13.35
N ARG A 74 0.07 -2.57 14.31
CA ARG A 74 0.90 -3.79 14.22
C ARG A 74 0.38 -4.70 13.12
N ASP A 75 -0.93 -4.95 13.12
CA ASP A 75 -1.56 -5.87 12.17
C ASP A 75 -1.43 -5.33 10.74
N LEU A 76 -1.62 -4.02 10.54
CA LEU A 76 -1.42 -3.38 9.24
C LEU A 76 0.03 -3.45 8.76
N ARG A 77 0.97 -3.21 9.67
CA ARG A 77 2.40 -3.28 9.36
C ARG A 77 2.80 -4.69 8.93
N ASP A 78 2.33 -5.69 9.66
CA ASP A 78 2.63 -7.10 9.40
C ASP A 78 1.94 -7.59 8.13
N LEU A 79 0.69 -7.14 7.88
CA LEU A 79 -0.06 -7.43 6.65
C LEU A 79 0.64 -6.88 5.41
N LEU A 80 1.15 -5.65 5.48
CA LEU A 80 1.78 -4.96 4.35
C LEU A 80 3.29 -5.20 4.26
N GLN A 81 3.86 -5.94 5.23
CA GLN A 81 5.29 -6.19 5.37
C GLN A 81 6.14 -4.89 5.35
N LEU A 82 5.67 -3.87 6.06
CA LEU A 82 6.32 -2.56 6.15
C LEU A 82 7.19 -2.45 7.41
N ASP A 83 8.42 -2.94 7.37
CA ASP A 83 9.28 -2.96 8.56
C ASP A 83 10.06 -1.65 8.81
N GLY A 84 10.39 -1.42 10.08
CA GLY A 84 11.29 -0.35 10.55
C GLY A 84 10.85 1.05 10.09
N ASP A 85 11.79 1.80 9.49
CA ASP A 85 11.60 3.17 9.03
C ASP A 85 10.68 3.31 7.81
N ALA A 86 10.32 2.21 7.14
CA ALA A 86 9.37 2.25 6.03
C ALA A 86 7.95 2.58 6.51
N TRP A 87 7.53 2.02 7.65
CA TRP A 87 6.20 2.26 8.23
C TRP A 87 5.91 3.75 8.47
N PRO A 88 6.68 4.48 9.31
CA PRO A 88 6.40 5.88 9.58
C PRO A 88 6.51 6.73 8.30
N ARG A 89 7.39 6.38 7.36
CA ARG A 89 7.53 7.09 6.08
C ARG A 89 6.28 6.99 5.20
N GLN A 90 5.61 5.83 5.18
CA GLN A 90 4.38 5.66 4.40
C GLN A 90 3.16 6.21 5.14
N LEU A 91 3.11 6.07 6.48
CA LEU A 91 1.96 6.47 7.29
C LEU A 91 1.87 7.99 7.51
N ARG A 92 3.00 8.68 7.77
CA ARG A 92 3.00 10.12 8.12
C ARG A 92 2.25 10.99 7.09
N PRO A 93 2.50 10.86 5.77
CA PRO A 93 1.82 11.69 4.78
C PRO A 93 0.31 11.44 4.74
N LEU A 94 -0.15 10.21 5.04
CA LEU A 94 -1.57 9.88 5.08
C LEU A 94 -2.28 10.51 6.29
N LEU A 95 -1.57 10.60 7.43
CA LEU A 95 -2.05 11.30 8.62
C LEU A 95 -2.04 12.82 8.41
N ASP A 96 -0.96 13.36 7.86
CA ASP A 96 -0.81 14.81 7.61
C ASP A 96 -1.85 15.31 6.58
N ALA A 97 -2.19 14.48 5.60
CA ALA A 97 -3.28 14.75 4.65
C ALA A 97 -4.69 14.60 5.26
N GLY A 98 -4.81 14.08 6.48
CA GLY A 98 -6.09 13.80 7.14
C GLY A 98 -6.89 12.67 6.47
N LEU A 99 -6.24 11.82 5.66
CA LEU A 99 -6.88 10.66 5.04
C LEU A 99 -7.07 9.52 6.05
N LEU A 100 -6.12 9.39 6.99
CA LEU A 100 -6.19 8.45 8.10
C LEU A 100 -6.16 9.21 9.42
N LEU A 101 -6.86 8.67 10.42
CA LEU A 101 -6.82 9.16 11.79
C LEU A 101 -6.12 8.13 12.66
N ALA A 102 -5.21 8.59 13.50
CA ALA A 102 -4.49 7.75 14.44
C ALA A 102 -5.00 8.01 15.87
N SER A 103 -5.39 6.95 16.58
CA SER A 103 -5.58 6.99 18.03
C SER A 103 -4.40 6.32 18.72
N GLY A 104 -3.59 7.12 19.44
CA GLY A 104 -2.42 6.64 20.19
C GLY A 104 -1.08 6.80 19.45
N GLU A 105 -0.04 6.10 19.91
CA GLU A 105 1.32 6.18 19.36
C GLU A 105 1.50 5.26 18.13
N VAL A 106 0.93 5.66 16.99
CA VAL A 106 0.91 4.84 15.75
C VAL A 106 2.12 5.12 14.84
N GLY A 107 2.74 6.31 14.97
CA GLY A 107 3.79 6.80 14.06
C GLY A 107 5.23 6.68 14.57
N ARG A 108 5.47 6.01 15.70
CA ARG A 108 6.84 5.82 16.24
C ARG A 108 7.43 4.52 15.70
N CYS A 109 8.69 4.58 15.26
CA CYS A 109 9.50 3.39 15.07
C CYS A 109 9.68 2.73 16.46
N PRO A 110 9.35 1.45 16.67
CA PRO A 110 9.63 0.80 17.95
C PRO A 110 11.15 0.82 18.15
N SER A 111 11.60 1.43 19.24
CA SER A 111 13.01 1.42 19.62
C SER A 111 13.49 -0.03 19.73
N PRO A 112 14.67 -0.37 19.16
CA PRO A 112 15.27 -1.67 19.40
C PRO A 112 15.65 -1.72 20.88
N GLY A 113 14.91 -2.50 21.65
CA GLY A 113 15.30 -2.94 22.98
C GLY A 113 16.15 -4.19 22.88
#